data_AF-V2YJ34-F1
#
_entry.id   AF-V2YJ34-F1
#
_cell.length_a   1.000
_cell.length_b   1.000
_cell.length_c   1.000
_cell.angle_alpha   90.00
_cell.angle_beta   90.00
_cell.angle_gamma   90.00
#
_symmetry.space_group_name_H-M   'P 1'
#
loop_
_entity.id
_entity.type
_entity.pdbx_description
1 polymer ?
#
loop_
_entity_poly.entity_id
_entity_poly.type
_entity_poly.pdbx_seq_one_letter_code
_entity_poly.pdbx_strand_id
1 'polypeptide(L)'
;MERRDLNRMFDGLAPTREQEEAVLGCLLQTERKDRPMKKLKKLTVAAIAAALMVISCAAAVVTGIDQRLIDYFGGGEQVEEVLLPSAMAVDVSAEDNGAVFHVTQVLRDRYSIAVAADFTAPEGTVLDVNGPDRELNHFGDVGKICFLNEAGAPVEVSAYRCKWYSLDDGYPKDNRLSLLYYLDVPGGLDWEVSSLVLDTENLTVFDWTDVDFHTFYTGNWPLEIPLPQADMGCTQQFDQRVGELDGSAIRLKEVYLSPITMMVILEREKDFSVDFSTEEGTRQSMRWAFALDGEHFAATNGYEPAVDRAILTDRDGNEIPMECTNGSADMANLNQYHHLFRLTQATDMSQLQGGRLTLRVGDGSVDIPLDNLVPAE
;
A
#
# COMPACT_ATOMS: atom_id res chain seq x y z
N MET A 1 36.12 24.23 -1.06
CA MET A 1 35.85 22.78 -1.10
C MET A 1 36.19 22.32 -2.51
N GLU A 2 37.18 21.45 -2.69
CA GLU A 2 37.63 21.08 -4.04
C GLU A 2 36.76 19.98 -4.65
N ARG A 3 36.67 19.94 -5.98
CA ARG A 3 35.91 18.93 -6.76
C ARG A 3 36.29 17.48 -6.43
N ARG A 4 37.51 17.27 -5.93
CA ARG A 4 38.03 15.98 -5.45
C ARG A 4 37.52 15.59 -4.06
N ASP A 5 37.22 16.57 -3.19
CA ASP A 5 36.63 16.33 -1.88
C ASP A 5 35.14 16.01 -2.02
N LEU A 6 34.45 16.64 -2.97
CA LEU A 6 33.06 16.35 -3.33
C LEU A 6 32.90 14.90 -3.81
N ASN A 7 33.71 14.48 -4.80
CA ASN A 7 33.65 13.12 -5.34
C ASN A 7 33.95 12.04 -4.29
N ARG A 8 34.84 12.33 -3.32
CA ARG A 8 35.16 11.38 -2.24
C ARG A 8 34.04 11.23 -1.21
N MET A 9 33.20 12.26 -1.04
CA MET A 9 31.98 12.18 -0.22
C MET A 9 30.88 11.39 -0.95
N PHE A 10 30.81 11.47 -2.28
CA PHE A 10 29.88 10.68 -3.10
C PHE A 10 30.29 9.20 -3.25
N ASP A 11 31.58 8.88 -3.30
CA ASP A 11 32.06 7.50 -3.36
C ASP A 11 31.69 6.67 -2.10
N GLY A 12 31.41 7.32 -0.97
CA GLY A 12 30.95 6.67 0.26
C GLY A 12 29.43 6.50 0.37
N LEU A 13 28.67 7.03 -0.60
CA LEU A 13 27.21 6.95 -0.70
C LEU A 13 26.76 6.06 -1.87
N ALA A 14 27.70 5.58 -2.69
CA ALA A 14 27.42 4.69 -3.81
C ALA A 14 27.14 3.26 -3.29
N PRO A 15 26.04 2.61 -3.73
CA PRO A 15 25.77 1.21 -3.40
C PRO A 15 26.91 0.30 -3.84
N THR A 16 27.11 -0.79 -3.13
CA THR A 16 28.05 -1.83 -3.58
C THR A 16 27.47 -2.55 -4.80
N ARG A 17 28.34 -3.08 -5.65
CA ARG A 17 27.94 -3.89 -6.82
C ARG A 17 27.04 -5.07 -6.45
N GLU A 18 27.20 -5.62 -5.25
CA GLU A 18 26.33 -6.69 -4.74
C GLU A 18 24.91 -6.20 -4.43
N GLN A 19 24.77 -4.99 -3.87
CA GLN A 19 23.47 -4.35 -3.66
C GLN A 19 22.79 -4.00 -4.99
N GLU A 20 23.54 -3.50 -5.98
CA GLU A 20 23.01 -3.26 -7.33
C GLU A 20 22.46 -4.55 -7.98
N GLU A 21 23.23 -5.64 -7.90
CA GLU A 21 22.81 -6.93 -8.46
C GLU A 21 21.60 -7.53 -7.70
N ALA A 22 21.49 -7.25 -6.39
CA ALA A 22 20.38 -7.68 -5.54
C ALA A 22 19.06 -6.98 -5.86
N VAL A 23 19.06 -5.63 -5.91
CA VAL A 23 17.89 -4.83 -6.32
C VAL A 23 17.44 -5.23 -7.72
N LEU A 24 18.41 -5.42 -8.63
CA LEU A 24 18.12 -5.86 -9.99
C LEU A 24 17.49 -7.25 -10.05
N GLY A 25 18.02 -8.19 -9.27
CA GLY A 25 17.47 -9.54 -9.16
C GLY A 25 16.03 -9.53 -8.68
N CYS A 26 15.72 -8.68 -7.70
CA CYS A 26 14.38 -8.52 -7.14
C CYS A 26 13.37 -7.98 -8.17
N LEU A 27 13.68 -6.86 -8.83
CA LEU A 27 12.82 -6.25 -9.86
C LEU A 27 12.59 -7.18 -11.07
N LEU A 28 13.55 -8.04 -11.38
CA LEU A 28 13.41 -9.06 -12.43
C LEU A 28 12.62 -10.30 -11.98
N GLN A 29 12.54 -10.58 -10.69
CA GLN A 29 11.77 -11.69 -10.15
C GLN A 29 10.27 -11.37 -10.07
N THR A 30 9.90 -10.14 -9.73
CA THR A 30 8.49 -9.68 -9.77
C THR A 30 7.90 -9.82 -11.17
N GLU A 31 8.69 -9.56 -12.23
CA GLU A 31 8.28 -9.74 -13.64
C GLU A 31 7.96 -11.21 -14.02
N ARG A 32 8.53 -12.20 -13.31
CA ARG A 32 8.37 -13.63 -13.66
C ARG A 32 7.10 -14.28 -13.14
N LYS A 33 6.31 -13.61 -12.29
CA LYS A 33 5.12 -14.22 -11.68
C LYS A 33 3.90 -14.31 -12.63
N ASP A 34 3.85 -13.64 -13.80
CA ASP A 34 2.67 -13.76 -14.69
C ASP A 34 2.85 -13.83 -16.22
N ARG A 35 4.02 -13.62 -16.86
CA ARG A 35 4.18 -13.85 -18.32
C ARG A 35 5.58 -14.32 -18.74
N PRO A 36 5.70 -15.20 -19.78
CA PRO A 36 6.99 -15.59 -20.32
C PRO A 36 7.67 -14.43 -21.08
N MET A 37 8.91 -14.15 -20.69
CA MET A 37 9.81 -13.09 -21.16
C MET A 37 9.70 -12.77 -22.68
N LYS A 38 9.34 -11.53 -23.01
CA LYS A 38 9.91 -10.89 -24.21
C LYS A 38 11.15 -10.10 -23.78
N LYS A 39 12.31 -10.65 -24.15
CA LYS A 39 13.69 -10.17 -23.91
C LYS A 39 13.81 -8.65 -23.68
N LEU A 40 13.69 -8.20 -22.44
CA LEU A 40 14.29 -6.94 -22.01
C LEU A 40 15.79 -7.05 -22.22
N LYS A 41 16.37 -6.10 -22.97
CA LYS A 41 17.82 -6.11 -23.22
C LYS A 41 18.50 -5.66 -21.93
N LYS A 42 19.54 -6.37 -21.52
CA LYS A 42 20.42 -6.06 -20.36
C LYS A 42 20.90 -4.60 -20.27
N LEU A 43 20.78 -3.83 -21.36
CA LEU A 43 21.07 -2.39 -21.43
C LEU A 43 20.01 -1.49 -20.81
N THR A 44 18.71 -1.83 -20.89
CA THR A 44 17.63 -1.07 -20.23
C THR A 44 17.71 -1.26 -18.71
N VAL A 45 18.03 -2.49 -18.32
CA VAL A 45 18.26 -2.96 -16.95
C VAL A 45 19.50 -2.28 -16.32
N ALA A 46 20.57 -2.08 -17.09
CA ALA A 46 21.74 -1.32 -16.64
C ALA A 46 21.50 0.20 -16.57
N ALA A 47 20.51 0.73 -17.28
CA ALA A 47 20.11 2.14 -17.19
C ALA A 47 19.25 2.41 -15.95
N ILE A 48 18.40 1.46 -15.53
CA ILE A 48 17.67 1.52 -14.25
C ILE A 48 18.65 1.53 -13.07
N ALA A 49 19.66 0.66 -13.08
CA ALA A 49 20.72 0.63 -12.07
C ALA A 49 21.57 1.93 -12.06
N ALA A 50 21.77 2.54 -13.22
CA ALA A 50 22.49 3.81 -13.34
C ALA A 50 21.67 5.03 -12.90
N ALA A 51 20.34 4.99 -13.00
CA ALA A 51 19.45 6.07 -12.54
C ALA A 51 19.29 6.08 -11.01
N LEU A 52 19.50 4.94 -10.33
CA LEU A 52 19.61 4.85 -8.86
C LEU A 52 20.86 5.56 -8.28
N MET A 53 21.71 6.17 -9.11
CA MET A 53 23.04 6.67 -8.71
C MET A 53 23.09 8.12 -8.18
N VAL A 54 21.96 8.81 -7.97
CA VAL A 54 21.93 10.14 -7.32
C VAL A 54 20.90 10.17 -6.20
N ILE A 55 21.13 9.37 -5.16
CA ILE A 55 20.30 9.36 -3.96
C ILE A 55 21.00 10.21 -2.88
N SER A 56 20.51 11.41 -2.65
CA SER A 56 20.90 12.22 -1.47
C SER A 56 19.96 11.91 -0.30
N CYS A 57 20.04 10.71 0.28
CA CYS A 57 19.22 10.38 1.46
C CYS A 57 19.62 11.24 2.67
N ALA A 58 18.83 12.26 2.99
CA ALA A 58 18.86 12.94 4.27
C ALA A 58 17.59 12.59 5.05
N ALA A 59 17.63 11.52 5.87
CA ALA A 59 16.59 11.28 6.86
C ALA A 59 16.71 12.34 7.96
N ALA A 60 15.71 13.21 8.08
CA ALA A 60 15.67 14.28 9.08
C ALA A 60 14.59 13.99 10.14
N VAL A 61 14.71 14.64 11.31
CA VAL A 61 13.64 14.65 12.32
C VAL A 61 12.39 15.24 11.69
N VAL A 62 11.28 14.50 11.72
CA VAL A 62 9.97 14.98 11.23
C VAL A 62 9.51 16.14 12.10
N THR A 63 9.38 17.33 11.52
CA THR A 63 8.86 18.52 12.21
C THR A 63 7.36 18.74 12.01
N GLY A 64 6.71 17.90 11.20
CA GLY A 64 5.27 17.93 10.90
C GLY A 64 4.89 16.92 9.82
N ILE A 65 3.58 16.74 9.60
CA ILE A 65 3.06 15.87 8.54
C ILE A 65 2.75 16.69 7.27
N ASP A 66 3.06 16.12 6.11
CA ASP A 66 2.69 16.67 4.81
C ASP A 66 1.16 16.80 4.72
N GLN A 67 0.68 17.98 4.34
CA GLN A 67 -0.75 18.28 4.27
C GLN A 67 -1.52 17.27 3.41
N ARG A 68 -0.88 16.71 2.37
CA ARG A 68 -1.48 15.69 1.50
C ARG A 68 -1.85 14.41 2.26
N LEU A 69 -1.00 13.99 3.20
CA LEU A 69 -1.28 12.84 4.06
C LEU A 69 -2.37 13.19 5.08
N ILE A 70 -2.33 14.39 5.66
CA ILE A 70 -3.39 14.87 6.57
C ILE A 70 -4.75 14.82 5.86
N ASP A 71 -4.84 15.40 4.66
CA ASP A 71 -6.09 15.49 3.90
C ASP A 71 -6.59 14.10 3.46
N TYR A 72 -5.68 13.20 3.07
CA TYR A 72 -6.04 11.84 2.66
C TYR A 72 -6.62 11.00 3.82
N PHE A 73 -6.14 11.22 5.05
CA PHE A 73 -6.62 10.52 6.24
C PHE A 73 -7.61 11.35 7.07
N GLY A 74 -8.42 12.19 6.42
CA GLY A 74 -9.60 12.82 7.02
C GLY A 74 -9.44 14.28 7.47
N GLY A 75 -8.23 14.82 7.42
CA GLY A 75 -7.94 16.24 7.66
C GLY A 75 -7.91 16.67 9.14
N GLY A 76 -7.29 17.83 9.39
CA GLY A 76 -7.29 18.52 10.69
C GLY A 76 -6.08 18.24 11.59
N GLU A 77 -5.90 19.07 12.64
CA GLU A 77 -4.72 19.04 13.53
C GLU A 77 -4.59 17.71 14.30
N GLN A 78 -5.70 17.05 14.64
CA GLN A 78 -5.69 15.77 15.34
C GLN A 78 -5.04 14.66 14.51
N VAL A 79 -5.18 14.71 13.18
CA VAL A 79 -4.58 13.72 12.27
C VAL A 79 -3.05 13.86 12.28
N GLU A 80 -2.53 15.09 12.32
CA GLU A 80 -1.08 15.32 12.36
C GLU A 80 -0.43 14.66 13.59
N GLU A 81 -0.98 14.88 14.79
CA GLU A 81 -0.45 14.30 16.04
C GLU A 81 -0.45 12.77 16.01
N VAL A 82 -1.51 12.19 15.45
CA VAL A 82 -1.73 10.74 15.39
C VAL A 82 -0.82 10.06 14.36
N LEU A 83 -0.50 10.72 13.26
CA LEU A 83 0.36 10.18 12.19
C LEU A 83 1.85 10.45 12.39
N LEU A 84 2.22 11.47 13.17
CA LEU A 84 3.62 11.86 13.39
C LEU A 84 4.56 10.69 13.73
N PRO A 85 4.20 9.74 14.61
CA PRO A 85 5.14 8.69 15.02
C PRO A 85 5.35 7.60 13.94
N SER A 86 4.48 7.50 12.94
CA SER A 86 4.60 6.54 11.81
C SER A 86 5.11 7.20 10.53
N ALA A 87 5.36 8.51 10.57
CA ALA A 87 5.90 9.26 9.46
C ALA A 87 7.41 9.39 9.52
N MET A 88 8.02 9.48 8.34
CA MET A 88 9.43 9.80 8.15
C MET A 88 9.57 10.78 7.00
N ALA A 89 10.23 11.91 7.27
CA ALA A 89 10.62 12.87 6.26
C ALA A 89 11.78 12.28 5.47
N VAL A 90 11.65 12.35 4.15
CA VAL A 90 12.65 11.86 3.20
C VAL A 90 12.91 12.94 2.16
N ASP A 91 14.10 12.92 1.57
CA ASP A 91 14.48 13.87 0.51
C ASP A 91 15.15 13.09 -0.60
N VAL A 92 14.36 12.31 -1.33
CA VAL A 92 14.85 11.36 -2.33
C VAL A 92 14.25 11.74 -3.67
N SER A 93 15.10 11.99 -4.67
CA SER A 93 14.67 12.41 -6.00
C SER A 93 15.41 11.68 -7.10
N ALA A 94 14.75 11.53 -8.24
CA ALA A 94 15.33 11.04 -9.48
C ALA A 94 14.99 12.02 -10.60
N GLU A 95 15.88 12.14 -11.57
CA GLU A 95 15.69 12.99 -12.75
C GLU A 95 15.86 12.17 -14.02
N ASP A 96 14.93 12.34 -14.94
CA ASP A 96 15.01 11.77 -16.28
C ASP A 96 14.08 12.52 -17.23
N ASN A 97 14.45 12.52 -18.52
CA ASN A 97 13.70 13.21 -19.58
C ASN A 97 13.27 14.65 -19.21
N GLY A 98 14.14 15.38 -18.51
CA GLY A 98 13.91 16.77 -18.09
C GLY A 98 12.88 16.96 -16.96
N ALA A 99 12.35 15.88 -16.40
CA ALA A 99 11.43 15.91 -15.27
C ALA A 99 12.10 15.34 -14.01
N VAL A 100 11.60 15.78 -12.85
CA VAL A 100 12.06 15.36 -11.52
C VAL A 100 10.92 14.67 -10.81
N PHE A 101 11.15 13.47 -10.29
CA PHE A 101 10.27 12.81 -9.33
C PHE A 101 10.91 12.89 -7.94
N HIS A 102 10.19 13.45 -6.96
CA HIS A 102 10.71 13.76 -5.64
C HIS A 102 9.79 13.25 -4.55
N VAL A 103 10.31 12.45 -3.64
CA VAL A 103 9.58 11.92 -2.48
C VAL A 103 9.97 12.73 -1.25
N THR A 104 8.96 13.18 -0.50
CA THR A 104 9.13 14.12 0.62
C THR A 104 8.79 13.50 1.97
N GLN A 105 7.85 12.56 2.01
CA GLN A 105 7.46 11.89 3.24
C GLN A 105 6.93 10.49 2.97
N VAL A 106 7.21 9.59 3.91
CA VAL A 106 6.63 8.24 3.95
C VAL A 106 5.96 8.02 5.29
N LEU A 107 4.78 7.42 5.24
CA LEU A 107 4.10 6.84 6.38
C LEU A 107 4.06 5.32 6.21
N ARG A 108 4.29 4.58 7.29
CA ARG A 108 4.22 3.12 7.29
C ARG A 108 3.51 2.62 8.54
N ASP A 109 2.72 1.58 8.36
CA ASP A 109 2.34 0.68 9.44
C ASP A 109 2.58 -0.79 9.02
N ARG A 110 2.03 -1.76 9.76
CA ARG A 110 2.22 -3.18 9.45
C ARG A 110 1.66 -3.63 8.12
N TYR A 111 0.56 -3.04 7.67
CA TYR A 111 -0.16 -3.52 6.49
C TYR A 111 -0.25 -2.49 5.38
N SER A 112 0.34 -1.31 5.56
CA SER A 112 0.28 -0.24 4.58
C SER A 112 1.52 0.65 4.54
N ILE A 113 1.78 1.22 3.36
CA ILE A 113 2.74 2.30 3.13
C ILE A 113 2.06 3.40 2.33
N ALA A 114 2.20 4.65 2.79
CA ALA A 114 1.78 5.83 2.06
C ALA A 114 2.99 6.73 1.77
N VAL A 115 3.13 7.20 0.53
CA VAL A 115 4.27 8.00 0.08
C VAL A 115 3.76 9.29 -0.54
N ALA A 116 4.14 10.43 0.04
CA ALA A 116 3.89 11.75 -0.51
C ALA A 116 5.04 12.13 -1.46
N ALA A 117 4.68 12.51 -2.69
CA ALA A 117 5.65 12.79 -3.74
C ALA A 117 5.20 13.88 -4.70
N ASP A 118 6.15 14.47 -5.39
CA ASP A 118 5.98 15.53 -6.37
C ASP A 118 6.63 15.12 -7.69
N PHE A 119 5.93 15.34 -8.80
CA PHE A 119 6.50 15.18 -10.13
C PHE A 119 6.50 16.52 -10.84
N THR A 120 7.67 16.99 -11.28
CA THR A 120 7.85 18.29 -11.95
C THR A 120 8.43 18.09 -13.34
N ALA A 121 7.65 18.37 -14.38
CA ALA A 121 8.09 18.37 -15.77
C ALA A 121 8.79 19.70 -16.16
N PRO A 122 9.42 19.81 -17.34
CA PRO A 122 9.97 21.08 -17.82
C PRO A 122 8.95 22.22 -17.86
N GLU A 123 9.40 23.45 -17.66
CA GLU A 123 8.54 24.63 -17.78
C GLU A 123 7.84 24.67 -19.15
N GLY A 124 6.54 24.96 -19.13
CA GLY A 124 5.70 24.97 -20.33
C GLY A 124 5.06 23.62 -20.68
N THR A 125 5.40 22.54 -19.98
CA THR A 125 4.62 21.29 -19.99
C THR A 125 3.39 21.46 -19.11
N VAL A 126 2.23 20.98 -19.57
CA VAL A 126 0.98 20.97 -18.81
C VAL A 126 0.69 19.53 -18.40
N LEU A 127 0.65 19.26 -17.09
CA LEU A 127 0.42 17.93 -16.54
C LEU A 127 -1.04 17.73 -16.11
N ASP A 128 -1.95 17.76 -17.06
CA ASP A 128 -3.38 17.57 -16.82
C ASP A 128 -3.76 16.08 -16.77
N VAL A 129 -3.22 15.29 -15.84
CA VAL A 129 -3.39 13.81 -15.89
C VAL A 129 -4.81 13.32 -15.59
N ASN A 130 -5.66 14.15 -14.99
CA ASN A 130 -7.06 13.83 -14.70
C ASN A 130 -7.99 14.68 -15.54
N GLY A 131 -9.09 14.10 -16.01
CA GLY A 131 -10.13 14.78 -16.76
C GLY A 131 -11.46 14.04 -16.66
N PRO A 132 -12.51 14.52 -17.36
CA PRO A 132 -13.83 13.89 -17.32
C PRO A 132 -13.83 12.41 -17.72
N ASP A 133 -12.99 12.07 -18.70
CA ASP A 133 -12.87 10.72 -19.27
C ASP A 133 -11.45 10.16 -19.09
N ARG A 134 -10.64 10.72 -18.18
CA ARG A 134 -9.26 10.28 -17.97
C ARG A 134 -8.86 10.35 -16.49
N GLU A 135 -8.09 9.38 -16.05
CA GLU A 135 -7.48 9.41 -14.72
C GLU A 135 -6.02 8.94 -14.74
N LEU A 136 -5.24 9.44 -13.78
CA LEU A 136 -3.95 8.86 -13.46
C LEU A 136 -4.11 7.39 -13.09
N ASN A 137 -3.33 6.51 -13.72
CA ASN A 137 -3.36 5.09 -13.42
C ASN A 137 -2.10 4.61 -12.71
N HIS A 138 -0.93 4.75 -13.35
CA HIS A 138 0.33 4.31 -12.75
C HIS A 138 1.55 5.08 -13.27
N PHE A 139 2.60 5.08 -12.45
CA PHE A 139 3.99 5.33 -12.85
C PHE A 139 4.70 3.97 -12.86
N GLY A 140 4.80 3.37 -14.03
CA GLY A 140 5.60 2.17 -14.29
C GLY A 140 4.78 0.90 -14.40
N ASP A 141 5.44 -0.23 -14.62
CA ASP A 141 4.74 -1.52 -14.70
C ASP A 141 4.09 -1.86 -13.36
N VAL A 142 2.79 -2.17 -13.39
CA VAL A 142 2.02 -2.49 -12.19
C VAL A 142 2.64 -3.74 -11.54
N GLY A 143 3.18 -3.60 -10.34
CA GLY A 143 3.76 -4.71 -9.58
C GLY A 143 5.30 -4.84 -9.60
N LYS A 144 6.04 -3.84 -10.08
CA LYS A 144 7.50 -3.78 -9.87
C LYS A 144 7.86 -2.97 -8.63
N ILE A 145 7.61 -3.56 -7.47
CA ILE A 145 8.16 -3.07 -6.21
C ILE A 145 9.18 -4.06 -5.68
N CYS A 146 10.22 -3.55 -5.01
CA CYS A 146 11.13 -4.38 -4.24
C CYS A 146 11.20 -3.88 -2.81
N PHE A 147 11.22 -4.81 -1.86
CA PHE A 147 11.50 -4.52 -0.47
C PHE A 147 12.91 -4.98 -0.15
N LEU A 148 13.67 -4.15 0.57
CA LEU A 148 15.03 -4.47 0.98
C LEU A 148 15.14 -4.42 2.49
N ASN A 149 16.04 -5.23 3.04
CA ASN A 149 16.49 -5.11 4.42
C ASN A 149 17.69 -4.15 4.56
N GLU A 150 18.15 -3.93 5.80
CA GLU A 150 19.25 -2.99 6.07
C GLU A 150 20.55 -3.33 5.33
N ALA A 151 20.77 -4.60 4.96
CA ALA A 151 21.93 -5.03 4.17
C ALA A 151 21.76 -4.74 2.66
N GLY A 152 20.60 -4.27 2.22
CA GLY A 152 20.21 -4.11 0.82
C GLY A 152 19.83 -5.43 0.15
N ALA A 153 19.53 -6.48 0.93
CA ALA A 153 19.09 -7.76 0.39
C ALA A 153 17.56 -7.78 0.20
N PRO A 154 17.04 -8.40 -0.88
CA PRO A 154 15.61 -8.46 -1.13
C PRO A 154 14.87 -9.25 -0.07
N VAL A 155 13.73 -8.72 0.37
CA VAL A 155 12.78 -9.37 1.27
C VAL A 155 11.55 -9.77 0.48
N GLU A 156 11.13 -11.03 0.59
CA GLU A 156 9.93 -11.51 -0.09
C GLU A 156 8.68 -11.07 0.68
N VAL A 157 7.80 -10.36 -0.01
CA VAL A 157 6.48 -9.96 0.48
C VAL A 157 5.43 -10.64 -0.39
N SER A 158 4.51 -11.37 0.25
CA SER A 158 3.68 -12.40 -0.40
C SER A 158 2.56 -11.83 -1.27
N ALA A 159 1.93 -10.74 -0.85
CA ALA A 159 0.83 -10.10 -1.54
C ALA A 159 0.80 -8.60 -1.24
N TYR A 160 0.51 -7.80 -2.26
CA TYR A 160 0.31 -6.37 -2.13
C TYR A 160 -0.58 -5.82 -3.24
N ARG A 161 -1.16 -4.64 -3.00
CA ARG A 161 -1.88 -3.84 -4.01
C ARG A 161 -1.45 -2.40 -3.86
N CYS A 162 -1.14 -1.75 -4.97
CA CYS A 162 -0.75 -0.35 -4.96
C CYS A 162 -1.69 0.51 -5.79
N LYS A 163 -1.76 1.80 -5.45
CA LYS A 163 -2.46 2.81 -6.24
C LYS A 163 -1.73 4.14 -6.19
N TRP A 164 -1.72 4.82 -7.33
CA TRP A 164 -1.32 6.22 -7.42
C TRP A 164 -2.56 7.12 -7.41
N TYR A 165 -2.45 8.23 -6.69
CA TYR A 165 -3.41 9.31 -6.68
C TYR A 165 -2.70 10.58 -7.09
N SER A 166 -3.29 11.31 -8.03
CA SER A 166 -2.96 12.71 -8.25
C SER A 166 -3.87 13.55 -7.38
N LEU A 167 -3.25 14.44 -6.62
CA LEU A 167 -3.92 15.30 -5.66
C LEU A 167 -4.05 16.70 -6.25
N ASP A 168 -5.13 17.39 -5.89
CA ASP A 168 -5.34 18.78 -6.29
C ASP A 168 -4.34 19.69 -5.55
N ASP A 169 -3.43 20.30 -6.28
CA ASP A 169 -2.47 21.27 -5.77
C ASP A 169 -2.92 22.73 -6.01
N GLY A 170 -4.13 22.92 -6.53
CA GLY A 170 -4.71 24.22 -6.87
C GLY A 170 -4.22 24.79 -8.21
N TYR A 171 -3.36 24.09 -8.93
CA TYR A 171 -2.74 24.56 -10.18
C TYR A 171 -2.81 23.52 -11.31
N PRO A 172 -4.02 23.12 -11.77
CA PRO A 172 -4.23 22.00 -12.70
C PRO A 172 -3.64 22.18 -14.11
N LYS A 173 -2.97 23.29 -14.39
CA LYS A 173 -2.38 23.62 -15.69
C LYS A 173 -0.89 23.94 -15.61
N ASP A 174 -0.26 23.72 -14.47
CA ASP A 174 1.18 23.89 -14.36
C ASP A 174 1.92 22.61 -14.78
N ASN A 175 3.24 22.64 -14.56
CA ASN A 175 4.14 21.54 -14.89
C ASN A 175 4.37 20.61 -13.69
N ARG A 176 3.51 20.63 -12.67
CA ARG A 176 3.66 19.82 -11.46
C ARG A 176 2.48 18.89 -11.26
N LEU A 177 2.75 17.82 -10.52
CA LEU A 177 1.76 16.93 -9.95
C LEU A 177 2.11 16.69 -8.50
N SER A 178 1.17 16.98 -7.61
CA SER A 178 1.16 16.43 -6.26
C SER A 178 0.63 15.01 -6.31
N LEU A 179 1.37 14.05 -5.73
CA LEU A 179 1.10 12.63 -5.82
C LEU A 179 1.05 11.99 -4.43
N LEU A 180 0.17 11.00 -4.30
CA LEU A 180 0.18 10.03 -3.22
C LEU A 180 0.26 8.62 -3.81
N TYR A 181 1.24 7.86 -3.37
CA TYR A 181 1.29 6.42 -3.60
C TYR A 181 0.85 5.69 -2.34
N TYR A 182 -0.12 4.81 -2.46
CA TYR A 182 -0.62 4.00 -1.35
C TYR A 182 -0.47 2.52 -1.69
N LEU A 183 0.07 1.76 -0.75
CA LEU A 183 0.36 0.34 -0.88
C LEU A 183 -0.25 -0.41 0.29
N ASP A 184 -1.13 -1.37 -0.01
CA ASP A 184 -1.64 -2.37 0.92
C ASP A 184 -0.79 -3.63 0.85
N VAL A 185 -0.49 -4.21 2.01
CA VAL A 185 0.29 -5.45 2.16
C VAL A 185 -0.49 -6.41 3.06
N PRO A 186 -1.51 -7.15 2.56
CA PRO A 186 -2.37 -7.99 3.40
C PRO A 186 -1.63 -9.05 4.21
N GLY A 187 -0.48 -9.54 3.73
CA GLY A 187 0.38 -10.47 4.47
C GLY A 187 1.13 -9.84 5.66
N GLY A 188 1.08 -8.52 5.79
CA GLY A 188 1.93 -7.75 6.70
C GLY A 188 3.34 -7.56 6.13
N LEU A 189 3.98 -6.46 6.54
CA LEU A 189 5.41 -6.24 6.36
C LEU A 189 6.16 -6.79 7.56
N ASP A 190 7.30 -7.42 7.31
CA ASP A 190 8.26 -7.73 8.37
C ASP A 190 9.09 -6.48 8.68
N TRP A 191 9.53 -6.34 9.93
CA TRP A 191 10.33 -5.22 10.40
C TRP A 191 11.80 -5.35 9.98
N GLU A 192 12.20 -6.48 9.40
CA GLU A 192 13.45 -6.56 8.64
C GLU A 192 13.43 -5.70 7.38
N VAL A 193 12.25 -5.30 6.88
CA VAL A 193 12.12 -4.41 5.72
C VAL A 193 12.50 -2.97 6.11
N SER A 194 13.60 -2.49 5.53
CA SER A 194 14.14 -1.15 5.77
C SER A 194 13.84 -0.15 4.67
N SER A 195 13.63 -0.59 3.43
CA SER A 195 13.35 0.29 2.30
C SER A 195 12.44 -0.33 1.25
N LEU A 196 11.76 0.55 0.50
CA LEU A 196 10.91 0.26 -0.64
C LEU A 196 11.56 0.84 -1.89
N VAL A 197 11.81 0.00 -2.90
CA VAL A 197 12.23 0.45 -4.23
C VAL A 197 11.00 0.56 -5.11
N LEU A 198 10.76 1.77 -5.62
CA LEU A 198 9.77 2.07 -6.64
C LEU A 198 10.46 2.15 -8.01
N ASP A 199 10.13 1.23 -8.92
CA ASP A 199 10.59 1.26 -10.32
C ASP A 199 9.64 2.13 -11.15
N THR A 200 9.61 3.43 -10.85
CA THR A 200 8.70 4.39 -11.49
C THR A 200 9.20 4.78 -12.87
N GLU A 201 8.63 4.18 -13.91
CA GLU A 201 8.81 4.57 -15.32
C GLU A 201 7.51 5.16 -15.89
N ASN A 202 7.56 5.86 -17.02
CA ASN A 202 6.39 6.29 -17.81
C ASN A 202 5.10 6.63 -17.03
N LEU A 203 4.85 7.92 -16.82
CA LEU A 203 3.57 8.40 -16.29
C LEU A 203 2.43 8.03 -17.26
N THR A 204 1.51 7.20 -16.79
CA THR A 204 0.46 6.57 -17.61
C THR A 204 -0.92 6.88 -17.06
N VAL A 205 -1.84 7.14 -17.98
CA VAL A 205 -3.23 7.48 -17.73
C VAL A 205 -4.14 6.42 -18.33
N PHE A 206 -5.30 6.22 -17.73
CA PHE A 206 -6.37 5.43 -18.31
C PHE A 206 -7.40 6.36 -18.94
N ASP A 207 -7.76 6.10 -20.20
CA ASP A 207 -8.78 6.86 -20.92
C ASP A 207 -10.06 6.02 -21.03
N TRP A 208 -11.14 6.53 -20.44
CA TRP A 208 -12.45 5.87 -20.41
C TRP A 208 -13.17 5.91 -21.77
N THR A 209 -12.73 6.77 -22.69
CA THR A 209 -13.32 6.91 -24.03
C THR A 209 -12.99 5.72 -24.92
N ASP A 210 -11.74 5.26 -24.89
CA ASP A 210 -11.28 4.11 -25.66
C ASP A 210 -10.98 2.88 -24.79
N VAL A 211 -11.07 3.01 -23.46
CA VAL A 211 -10.86 1.96 -22.47
C VAL A 211 -9.44 1.38 -22.60
N ASP A 212 -8.45 2.27 -22.77
CA ASP A 212 -7.05 1.90 -22.95
C ASP A 212 -6.09 2.76 -22.10
N PHE A 213 -4.86 2.25 -21.95
CA PHE A 213 -3.78 2.92 -21.23
C PHE A 213 -2.89 3.70 -22.18
N HIS A 214 -2.66 4.97 -21.86
CA HIS A 214 -1.83 5.85 -22.66
C HIS A 214 -0.66 6.37 -21.83
N THR A 215 0.55 6.26 -22.38
CA THR A 215 1.71 6.93 -21.80
C THR A 215 1.54 8.44 -21.99
N PHE A 216 1.37 9.15 -20.88
CA PHE A 216 1.20 10.60 -20.86
C PHE A 216 2.56 11.33 -20.85
N TYR A 217 3.53 10.81 -20.08
CA TYR A 217 4.89 11.34 -20.08
C TYR A 217 5.91 10.20 -19.98
N THR A 218 6.87 10.15 -20.90
CA THR A 218 7.89 9.10 -20.97
C THR A 218 9.10 9.42 -20.10
N GLY A 219 9.66 8.42 -19.42
CA GLY A 219 10.90 8.55 -18.68
C GLY A 219 11.06 7.45 -17.63
N ASN A 220 12.12 7.54 -16.83
CA ASN A 220 12.45 6.55 -15.82
C ASN A 220 13.07 7.18 -14.56
N TRP A 221 12.40 7.04 -13.43
CA TRP A 221 12.72 7.67 -12.15
C TRP A 221 12.74 6.66 -10.99
N PRO A 222 13.57 5.60 -11.04
CA PRO A 222 13.59 4.61 -9.97
C PRO A 222 14.12 5.23 -8.67
N LEU A 223 13.48 4.91 -7.54
CA LEU A 223 13.85 5.44 -6.23
C LEU A 223 13.89 4.32 -5.19
N GLU A 224 14.91 4.32 -4.35
CA GLU A 224 14.89 3.62 -3.08
C GLU A 224 14.46 4.58 -1.98
N ILE A 225 13.40 4.21 -1.27
CA ILE A 225 12.77 5.03 -0.26
C ILE A 225 12.94 4.32 1.09
N PRO A 226 13.66 4.90 2.06
CA PRO A 226 13.74 4.31 3.39
C PRO A 226 12.35 4.28 4.04
N LEU A 227 12.10 3.30 4.90
CA LEU A 227 10.83 3.13 5.60
C LEU A 227 10.96 3.36 7.11
N PRO A 228 9.94 3.95 7.76
CA PRO A 228 9.85 3.98 9.22
C PRO A 228 9.97 2.58 9.83
N GLN A 229 10.55 2.46 11.03
CA GLN A 229 10.78 1.18 11.72
C GLN A 229 9.92 0.99 12.98
N ALA A 230 9.14 2.00 13.35
CA ALA A 230 8.23 1.91 14.48
C ALA A 230 6.90 1.31 14.04
N ASP A 231 6.41 0.30 14.77
CA ASP A 231 5.01 -0.12 14.68
C ASP A 231 4.18 0.72 15.66
N MET A 232 3.07 1.26 15.17
CA MET A 232 2.10 1.99 15.97
C MET A 232 0.81 1.22 16.18
N GLY A 233 0.69 0.05 15.56
CA GLY A 233 -0.47 -0.79 15.66
C GLY A 233 -0.52 -1.56 16.97
N CYS A 234 -1.73 -1.99 17.29
CA CYS A 234 -2.01 -2.96 18.34
C CYS A 234 -2.77 -4.15 17.77
N THR A 235 -2.56 -5.32 18.34
CA THR A 235 -3.27 -6.54 17.99
C THR A 235 -4.11 -7.04 19.16
N GLN A 236 -5.16 -7.78 18.86
CA GLN A 236 -5.88 -8.60 19.81
C GLN A 236 -6.17 -9.96 19.17
N GLN A 237 -5.80 -11.02 19.88
CA GLN A 237 -6.01 -12.40 19.45
C GLN A 237 -7.37 -12.90 19.92
N PHE A 238 -7.97 -13.75 19.09
CA PHE A 238 -9.29 -14.32 19.30
C PHE A 238 -9.30 -15.80 18.95
N ASP A 239 -10.24 -16.51 19.57
CA ASP A 239 -10.63 -17.84 19.13
C ASP A 239 -12.14 -18.00 19.36
N GLN A 240 -12.91 -17.22 18.60
CA GLN A 240 -14.37 -17.19 18.72
C GLN A 240 -15.04 -17.36 17.37
N ARG A 241 -16.19 -18.05 17.37
CA ARG A 241 -17.01 -18.20 16.17
C ARG A 241 -17.76 -16.89 15.89
N VAL A 242 -17.65 -16.38 14.66
CA VAL A 242 -18.29 -15.13 14.22
C VAL A 242 -19.40 -15.35 13.18
N GLY A 243 -19.49 -16.55 12.60
CA GLY A 243 -20.54 -16.88 11.65
C GLY A 243 -20.38 -18.27 11.04
N GLU A 244 -21.06 -18.49 9.93
CA GLU A 244 -20.96 -19.68 9.10
C GLU A 244 -21.00 -19.28 7.62
N LEU A 245 -20.14 -19.89 6.80
CA LEU A 245 -20.19 -19.78 5.34
C LEU A 245 -20.07 -21.18 4.74
N ASP A 246 -20.97 -21.50 3.80
CA ASP A 246 -20.99 -22.77 3.07
C ASP A 246 -20.91 -24.02 3.98
N GLY A 247 -21.59 -23.98 5.13
CA GLY A 247 -21.59 -25.08 6.10
C GLY A 247 -20.28 -25.25 6.89
N SER A 248 -19.38 -24.26 6.84
CA SER A 248 -18.19 -24.16 7.67
C SER A 248 -18.32 -23.01 8.65
N ALA A 249 -18.12 -23.28 9.94
CA ALA A 249 -18.01 -22.23 10.93
C ALA A 249 -16.79 -21.35 10.62
N ILE A 250 -16.95 -20.05 10.84
CA ILE A 250 -15.91 -19.04 10.66
C ILE A 250 -15.50 -18.52 12.03
N ARG A 251 -14.20 -18.49 12.28
CA ARG A 251 -13.60 -18.02 13.53
C ARG A 251 -12.80 -16.76 13.29
N LEU A 252 -12.91 -15.81 14.21
CA LEU A 252 -11.99 -14.69 14.28
C LEU A 252 -10.71 -15.14 14.98
N LYS A 253 -9.56 -14.85 14.37
CA LYS A 253 -8.23 -15.18 14.90
C LYS A 253 -7.51 -13.96 15.42
N GLU A 254 -7.54 -12.88 14.66
CA GLU A 254 -6.82 -11.66 15.01
C GLU A 254 -7.55 -10.43 14.50
N VAL A 255 -7.47 -9.36 15.29
CA VAL A 255 -7.72 -8.00 14.84
C VAL A 255 -6.46 -7.19 15.10
N TYR A 256 -5.93 -6.57 14.06
CA TYR A 256 -4.91 -5.53 14.15
C TYR A 256 -5.56 -4.18 13.89
N LEU A 257 -5.14 -3.17 14.64
CA LEU A 257 -5.55 -1.79 14.48
C LEU A 257 -4.34 -0.88 14.58
N SER A 258 -4.19 0.02 13.61
CA SER A 258 -3.34 1.20 13.69
C SER A 258 -4.21 2.44 13.48
N PRO A 259 -3.63 3.64 13.58
CA PRO A 259 -4.40 4.84 13.29
C PRO A 259 -5.01 4.91 11.89
N ILE A 260 -4.48 4.17 10.92
CA ILE A 260 -4.89 4.25 9.51
C ILE A 260 -5.40 2.92 8.95
N THR A 261 -5.26 1.82 9.66
CA THR A 261 -5.55 0.49 9.13
C THR A 261 -6.19 -0.42 10.17
N MET A 262 -7.19 -1.17 9.74
CA MET A 262 -7.71 -2.32 10.45
C MET A 262 -7.47 -3.57 9.61
N MET A 263 -6.93 -4.62 10.21
CA MET A 263 -6.80 -5.92 9.60
C MET A 263 -7.54 -6.95 10.45
N VAL A 264 -8.33 -7.80 9.79
CA VAL A 264 -9.10 -8.88 10.42
C VAL A 264 -8.72 -10.22 9.80
N ILE A 265 -8.21 -11.16 10.62
CA ILE A 265 -7.96 -12.54 10.18
C ILE A 265 -9.14 -13.42 10.54
N LEU A 266 -9.78 -13.96 9.52
CA LEU A 266 -10.81 -14.99 9.65
C LEU A 266 -10.26 -16.36 9.27
N GLU A 267 -10.72 -17.40 9.96
CA GLU A 267 -10.37 -18.80 9.67
C GLU A 267 -11.62 -19.66 9.50
N ARG A 268 -11.63 -20.53 8.49
CA ARG A 268 -12.63 -21.59 8.31
C ARG A 268 -12.26 -22.81 9.16
N GLU A 269 -13.21 -23.38 9.90
CA GLU A 269 -12.98 -24.61 10.65
C GLU A 269 -12.81 -25.85 9.75
N LYS A 270 -13.45 -25.85 8.57
CA LYS A 270 -13.31 -26.91 7.58
C LYS A 270 -12.34 -26.49 6.49
N ASP A 271 -11.57 -27.46 6.01
CA ASP A 271 -10.64 -27.27 4.89
C ASP A 271 -11.34 -26.67 3.68
N PHE A 272 -10.75 -25.59 3.21
CA PHE A 272 -11.18 -24.83 2.07
C PHE A 272 -10.66 -25.49 0.80
N SER A 273 -11.49 -26.38 0.24
CA SER A 273 -11.24 -27.04 -1.04
C SER A 273 -12.35 -26.68 -2.00
N VAL A 274 -12.00 -26.05 -3.11
CA VAL A 274 -12.96 -25.53 -4.08
C VAL A 274 -12.64 -26.01 -5.48
N ASP A 275 -13.67 -26.43 -6.21
CA ASP A 275 -13.55 -26.74 -7.63
C ASP A 275 -13.85 -25.48 -8.47
N PHE A 276 -12.80 -24.75 -8.82
CA PHE A 276 -12.87 -23.54 -9.66
C PHE A 276 -13.38 -23.80 -11.09
N SER A 277 -13.52 -25.06 -11.52
CA SER A 277 -14.15 -25.38 -12.81
C SER A 277 -15.68 -25.25 -12.76
N THR A 278 -16.26 -25.16 -11.56
CA THR A 278 -17.69 -25.01 -11.35
C THR A 278 -18.06 -23.59 -10.96
N GLU A 279 -19.23 -23.12 -11.42
CA GLU A 279 -19.74 -21.80 -11.05
C GLU A 279 -19.94 -21.67 -9.54
N GLU A 280 -20.45 -22.73 -8.89
CA GLU A 280 -20.64 -22.75 -7.45
C GLU A 280 -19.32 -22.71 -6.69
N GLY A 281 -18.28 -23.40 -7.17
CA GLY A 281 -16.96 -23.33 -6.57
C GLY A 281 -16.37 -21.92 -6.65
N THR A 282 -16.42 -21.27 -7.82
CA THR A 282 -16.00 -19.87 -7.94
C THR A 282 -16.78 -18.97 -6.99
N ARG A 283 -18.10 -19.17 -6.87
CA ARG A 283 -18.96 -18.39 -5.95
C ARG A 283 -18.60 -18.60 -4.48
N GLN A 284 -18.28 -19.83 -4.07
CA GLN A 284 -17.78 -20.15 -2.72
C GLN A 284 -16.47 -19.43 -2.43
N SER A 285 -15.54 -19.43 -3.39
CA SER A 285 -14.28 -18.67 -3.27
C SER A 285 -14.50 -17.18 -3.12
N MET A 286 -15.41 -16.60 -3.90
CA MET A 286 -15.69 -15.17 -3.79
C MET A 286 -16.40 -14.83 -2.48
N ARG A 287 -17.38 -15.63 -2.03
CA ARG A 287 -18.02 -15.43 -0.72
C ARG A 287 -17.02 -15.49 0.43
N TRP A 288 -16.00 -16.33 0.32
CA TRP A 288 -14.93 -16.41 1.31
C TRP A 288 -14.02 -15.18 1.27
N ALA A 289 -13.47 -14.86 0.09
CA ALA A 289 -12.58 -13.71 -0.08
C ALA A 289 -13.23 -12.37 0.30
N PHE A 290 -14.53 -12.24 0.04
CA PHE A 290 -15.31 -11.03 0.30
C PHE A 290 -16.22 -11.16 1.52
N ALA A 291 -15.91 -12.06 2.46
CA ALA A 291 -16.75 -12.33 3.63
C ALA A 291 -17.06 -11.07 4.47
N LEU A 292 -16.19 -10.06 4.42
CA LEU A 292 -16.36 -8.77 5.10
C LEU A 292 -16.47 -7.56 4.15
N ASP A 293 -16.46 -7.78 2.82
CA ASP A 293 -16.64 -6.73 1.83
C ASP A 293 -18.10 -6.72 1.36
N GLY A 294 -18.89 -5.77 1.87
CA GLY A 294 -20.33 -5.72 1.63
C GLY A 294 -20.72 -5.61 0.16
N GLU A 295 -19.99 -4.81 -0.61
CA GLU A 295 -20.28 -4.56 -2.02
C GLU A 295 -19.96 -5.79 -2.87
N HIS A 296 -18.74 -6.32 -2.75
CA HIS A 296 -18.33 -7.49 -3.52
C HIS A 296 -19.10 -8.75 -3.08
N PHE A 297 -19.41 -8.88 -1.79
CA PHE A 297 -20.25 -9.98 -1.30
C PHE A 297 -21.64 -9.92 -1.92
N ALA A 298 -22.26 -8.74 -1.98
CA ALA A 298 -23.60 -8.59 -2.56
C ALA A 298 -23.61 -8.88 -4.07
N ALA A 299 -22.60 -8.42 -4.80
CA ALA A 299 -22.42 -8.76 -6.22
C ALA A 299 -22.33 -10.27 -6.46
N THR A 300 -21.70 -11.02 -5.55
CA THR A 300 -21.54 -12.48 -5.66
C THR A 300 -22.79 -13.29 -5.31
N ASN A 301 -23.78 -12.67 -4.67
CA ASN A 301 -25.02 -13.30 -4.22
C ASN A 301 -26.28 -12.77 -4.93
N GLY A 302 -26.13 -12.25 -6.15
CA GLY A 302 -27.26 -11.85 -6.99
C GLY A 302 -27.60 -10.36 -6.90
N TYR A 303 -26.62 -9.50 -6.60
CA TYR A 303 -26.78 -8.04 -6.54
C TYR A 303 -27.85 -7.60 -5.53
N GLU A 304 -27.82 -8.19 -4.34
CA GLU A 304 -28.56 -7.67 -3.19
C GLU A 304 -28.02 -6.28 -2.81
N PRO A 305 -28.75 -5.48 -2.01
CA PRO A 305 -28.18 -4.26 -1.44
C PRO A 305 -26.93 -4.59 -0.63
N ALA A 306 -25.82 -3.90 -0.91
CA ALA A 306 -24.62 -4.00 -0.10
C ALA A 306 -24.95 -3.58 1.34
N VAL A 307 -24.49 -4.38 2.31
CA VAL A 307 -24.57 -4.04 3.73
C VAL A 307 -23.17 -4.02 4.30
N ASP A 308 -22.88 -3.08 5.18
CA ASP A 308 -21.58 -3.04 5.85
C ASP A 308 -21.41 -4.31 6.69
N ARG A 309 -20.35 -5.06 6.39
CA ARG A 309 -20.07 -6.35 7.06
C ARG A 309 -19.03 -6.24 8.16
N ALA A 310 -18.33 -5.11 8.23
CA ALA A 310 -17.46 -4.74 9.35
C ALA A 310 -17.78 -3.30 9.74
N ILE A 311 -18.09 -3.07 11.01
CA ILE A 311 -18.36 -1.74 11.57
C ILE A 311 -17.46 -1.56 12.78
N LEU A 312 -16.62 -0.53 12.77
CA LEU A 312 -15.75 -0.18 13.88
C LEU A 312 -16.33 1.03 14.60
N THR A 313 -16.36 0.95 15.93
CA THR A 313 -16.78 2.06 16.79
C THR A 313 -15.71 2.35 17.82
N ASP A 314 -15.52 3.62 18.14
CA ASP A 314 -14.68 4.06 19.25
C ASP A 314 -15.29 3.68 20.61
N ARG A 315 -14.56 3.97 21.69
CA ARG A 315 -15.02 3.73 23.07
C ARG A 315 -16.30 4.48 23.47
N ASP A 316 -16.62 5.57 22.79
CA ASP A 316 -17.81 6.39 23.06
C ASP A 316 -19.01 5.93 22.20
N GLY A 317 -18.78 4.96 21.30
CA GLY A 317 -19.78 4.37 20.42
C GLY A 317 -19.96 5.12 19.09
N ASN A 318 -19.08 6.07 18.76
CA ASN A 318 -19.09 6.72 17.46
C ASN A 318 -18.49 5.79 16.40
N GLU A 319 -19.10 5.75 15.23
CA GLU A 319 -18.62 4.95 14.12
C GLU A 319 -17.37 5.58 13.50
N ILE A 320 -16.36 4.75 13.27
CA ILE A 320 -15.12 5.15 12.62
C ILE A 320 -15.24 4.78 11.15
N PRO A 321 -15.12 5.77 10.23
CA PRO A 321 -15.31 5.52 8.82
C PRO A 321 -14.12 4.73 8.27
N MET A 322 -14.42 3.67 7.52
CA MET A 322 -13.44 2.76 6.94
C MET A 322 -13.87 2.34 5.54
N GLU A 323 -12.90 1.95 4.72
CA GLU A 323 -13.15 1.27 3.44
C GLU A 323 -12.40 -0.05 3.38
N CYS A 324 -13.04 -1.08 2.81
CA CYS A 324 -12.36 -2.33 2.48
C CYS A 324 -11.45 -2.08 1.27
N THR A 325 -10.14 -2.20 1.44
CA THR A 325 -9.19 -1.91 0.36
C THR A 325 -8.72 -3.16 -0.35
N ASN A 326 -8.48 -4.22 0.42
CA ASN A 326 -7.90 -5.45 -0.10
C ASN A 326 -8.12 -6.65 0.83
N GLY A 327 -7.69 -7.81 0.37
CA GLY A 327 -7.54 -9.00 1.20
C GLY A 327 -6.68 -10.04 0.53
N SER A 328 -6.23 -11.03 1.30
CA SER A 328 -5.45 -12.14 0.76
C SER A 328 -5.69 -13.39 1.57
N ALA A 329 -5.68 -14.54 0.90
CA ALA A 329 -5.58 -15.80 1.60
C ALA A 329 -4.17 -15.94 2.19
N ASP A 330 -4.07 -16.60 3.34
CA ASP A 330 -2.77 -17.05 3.83
C ASP A 330 -2.27 -18.17 2.90
N MET A 331 -1.07 -17.98 2.36
CA MET A 331 -0.47 -18.91 1.41
C MET A 331 -0.05 -20.25 2.05
N ALA A 332 0.23 -20.26 3.35
CA ALA A 332 0.51 -21.46 4.14
C ALA A 332 -0.77 -22.12 4.65
N ASN A 333 -1.84 -21.36 4.86
CA ASN A 333 -3.13 -21.86 5.34
C ASN A 333 -4.31 -21.22 4.59
N LEU A 334 -4.77 -21.85 3.50
CA LEU A 334 -5.89 -21.35 2.69
C LEU A 334 -7.24 -21.26 3.44
N ASN A 335 -7.32 -21.84 4.65
CA ASN A 335 -8.48 -21.67 5.52
C ASN A 335 -8.48 -20.29 6.19
N GLN A 336 -7.36 -19.58 6.23
CA GLN A 336 -7.22 -18.24 6.75
C GLN A 336 -7.26 -17.19 5.64
N TYR A 337 -7.95 -16.10 5.93
CA TYR A 337 -8.07 -14.95 5.04
C TYR A 337 -7.91 -13.66 5.82
N HIS A 338 -7.09 -12.77 5.27
CA HIS A 338 -6.77 -11.47 5.83
C HIS A 338 -7.65 -10.45 5.11
N HIS A 339 -8.52 -9.76 5.85
CA HIS A 339 -9.36 -8.69 5.33
C HIS A 339 -8.80 -7.35 5.80
N LEU A 340 -8.46 -6.49 4.85
CA LEU A 340 -7.78 -5.22 5.10
C LEU A 340 -8.71 -4.04 4.85
N PHE A 341 -8.71 -3.12 5.82
CA PHE A 341 -9.50 -1.90 5.78
C PHE A 341 -8.61 -0.70 6.03
N ARG A 342 -8.78 0.37 5.23
CA ARG A 342 -8.21 1.67 5.52
C ARG A 342 -9.20 2.47 6.35
N LEU A 343 -8.74 3.07 7.45
CA LEU A 343 -9.50 4.10 8.15
C LEU A 343 -9.43 5.38 7.30
N THR A 344 -10.57 5.86 6.82
CA THR A 344 -10.61 7.08 5.99
C THR A 344 -10.44 8.34 6.83
N GLN A 345 -10.55 8.20 8.15
CA GLN A 345 -10.18 9.19 9.14
C GLN A 345 -9.18 8.57 10.12
N ALA A 346 -7.96 9.12 10.17
CA ALA A 346 -6.96 8.64 11.11
C ALA A 346 -7.49 8.78 12.55
N THR A 347 -7.35 7.71 13.33
CA THR A 347 -7.93 7.62 14.66
C THR A 347 -6.87 7.28 15.70
N ASP A 348 -6.84 8.02 16.80
CA ASP A 348 -5.91 7.76 17.90
C ASP A 348 -6.17 6.38 18.53
N MET A 349 -5.10 5.64 18.84
CA MET A 349 -5.20 4.31 19.44
C MET A 349 -5.95 4.32 20.79
N SER A 350 -5.89 5.41 21.54
CA SER A 350 -6.65 5.57 22.78
C SER A 350 -8.16 5.65 22.53
N GLN A 351 -8.63 6.08 21.36
CA GLN A 351 -10.06 6.06 21.02
C GLN A 351 -10.51 4.66 20.60
N LEU A 352 -9.63 3.92 19.90
CA LEU A 352 -9.86 2.53 19.48
C LEU A 352 -9.89 1.56 20.66
N GLN A 353 -9.03 1.79 21.65
CA GLN A 353 -8.97 1.00 22.88
C GLN A 353 -10.28 1.13 23.68
N GLY A 354 -10.93 -0.02 23.90
CA GLY A 354 -12.26 -0.08 24.54
C GLY A 354 -13.42 0.19 23.58
N GLY A 355 -13.15 0.33 22.29
CA GLY A 355 -14.15 0.36 21.23
C GLY A 355 -14.73 -1.02 20.94
N ARG A 356 -15.51 -1.10 19.85
CA ARG A 356 -16.19 -2.33 19.44
C ARG A 356 -16.13 -2.51 17.94
N LEU A 357 -15.82 -3.74 17.52
CA LEU A 357 -15.91 -4.22 16.14
C LEU A 357 -17.14 -5.12 15.99
N THR A 358 -18.05 -4.76 15.10
CA THR A 358 -19.18 -5.62 14.72
C THR A 358 -18.85 -6.29 13.39
N LEU A 359 -18.84 -7.64 13.38
CA LEU A 359 -18.65 -8.43 12.16
C LEU A 359 -19.94 -9.14 11.77
N ARG A 360 -20.27 -9.10 10.47
CA ARG A 360 -21.42 -9.80 9.88
C ARG A 360 -20.95 -10.82 8.85
N VAL A 361 -20.82 -12.07 9.27
CA VAL A 361 -20.32 -13.18 8.44
C VAL A 361 -21.44 -14.18 8.18
N GLY A 362 -21.81 -14.34 6.90
CA GLY A 362 -23.00 -15.12 6.52
C GLY A 362 -24.27 -14.46 7.09
N ASP A 363 -25.02 -15.23 7.87
CA ASP A 363 -26.19 -14.79 8.66
C ASP A 363 -25.85 -14.41 10.11
N GLY A 364 -24.58 -14.61 10.53
CA GLY A 364 -24.09 -14.24 11.84
C GLY A 364 -23.82 -12.74 11.96
N SER A 365 -24.04 -12.19 13.16
CA SER A 365 -23.61 -10.86 13.56
C SER A 365 -23.07 -10.91 14.98
N VAL A 366 -21.82 -10.52 15.18
CA VAL A 366 -21.16 -10.57 16.48
C VAL A 366 -20.49 -9.25 16.79
N ASP A 367 -20.69 -8.81 18.02
CA ASP A 367 -20.04 -7.63 18.60
C ASP A 367 -18.81 -8.06 19.40
N ILE A 368 -17.67 -7.46 19.06
CA ILE A 368 -16.36 -7.86 19.55
C ILE A 368 -15.76 -6.68 20.32
N PRO A 369 -15.55 -6.81 21.64
CA PRO A 369 -14.90 -5.76 22.42
C PRO A 369 -13.40 -5.70 22.13
N LEU A 370 -12.89 -4.48 21.97
CA LEU A 370 -11.48 -4.17 21.72
C LEU A 370 -10.78 -3.69 23.00
N ASP A 371 -11.06 -4.38 24.11
CA ASP A 371 -10.57 -4.04 25.45
C ASP A 371 -9.12 -4.50 25.71
N ASN A 372 -8.60 -5.43 24.91
CA ASN A 372 -7.31 -6.08 25.17
C ASN A 372 -6.34 -5.92 23.99
N LEU A 373 -6.41 -4.77 23.29
CA LEU A 373 -5.40 -4.41 22.30
C LEU A 373 -4.05 -4.26 22.98
N VAL A 374 -3.05 -4.97 22.47
CA VAL A 374 -1.66 -4.89 22.92
C VAL A 374 -0.78 -4.38 21.79
N PRO A 375 0.28 -3.59 22.05
CA PRO A 375 1.20 -3.16 21.00
C PRO A 375 1.66 -4.36 20.16
N ALA A 376 1.62 -4.18 18.85
CA ALA A 376 2.02 -5.23 17.93
C ALA A 376 3.55 -5.43 18.01
N GLU A 377 4.01 -6.67 18.22
CA GLU A 377 5.45 -7.02 18.32
C GLU A 377 6.14 -7.12 16.97
#